data_AF-A0A936LHK1-F1
#
_entry.id   AF-A0A936LHK1-F1
#
_cell.length_a   1.000
_cell.length_b   1.000
_cell.length_c   1.000
_cell.angle_alpha   90.00
_cell.angle_beta   90.00
_cell.angle_gamma   90.00
#
_symmetry.space_group_name_H-M   'P 1'
#
loop_
_entity.id
_entity.type
_entity.pdbx_description
1 polymer ?
#
loop_
_entity_poly.entity_id
_entity_poly.type
_entity_poly.pdbx_seq_one_letter_code
_entity_poly.pdbx_strand_id
1 'polypeptide(L)'
;MPRLLMGVLDYVRRMRAMRQAFRQCFLGADGKPTPQGELVLAELRRFCHGSRPTLKSGINGIDPYASVAAAARQEVFFRITAMLELNDSDINRMQELAARQQGDDVYG
;
A
#
# COMPACT_ATOMS: atom_id res chain seq x y z
N MET A 1 -20.57 -25.28 -14.48
CA MET A 1 -19.73 -24.65 -13.44
C MET A 1 -20.42 -23.39 -12.93
N PRO A 2 -21.30 -23.46 -11.91
CA PRO A 2 -21.99 -22.26 -11.46
C PRO A 2 -21.04 -21.41 -10.61
N ARG A 3 -20.75 -20.19 -11.07
CA ARG A 3 -20.04 -19.17 -10.30
C ARG A 3 -20.93 -18.76 -9.12
N LEU A 4 -20.41 -18.98 -7.93
CA LEU A 4 -21.01 -18.65 -6.64
C LEU A 4 -21.61 -17.24 -6.62
N LEU A 5 -22.92 -17.15 -6.40
CA LEU A 5 -23.55 -16.03 -5.71
C LEU A 5 -23.00 -16.02 -4.27
N MET A 6 -21.85 -15.38 -4.08
CA MET A 6 -21.28 -15.19 -2.74
C MET A 6 -22.20 -14.21 -2.01
N GLY A 7 -22.91 -14.72 -0.99
CA GLY A 7 -23.84 -13.91 -0.23
C GLY A 7 -23.13 -12.77 0.50
N VAL A 8 -23.84 -11.69 0.80
CA VAL A 8 -23.29 -10.51 1.51
C VAL A 8 -22.57 -10.92 2.80
N LEU A 9 -23.10 -11.91 3.53
CA LEU A 9 -22.47 -12.43 4.75
C LEU A 9 -21.12 -13.10 4.51
N ASP A 10 -20.96 -13.84 3.41
CA ASP A 10 -19.70 -14.50 3.05
C ASP A 10 -18.65 -13.47 2.63
N TYR A 11 -19.07 -12.44 1.90
CA TYR A 11 -18.22 -11.31 1.55
C TYR A 11 -17.71 -10.57 2.79
N VAL A 12 -18.60 -10.25 3.74
CA VAL A 12 -18.23 -9.58 5.01
C VAL A 12 -17.28 -10.44 5.84
N ARG A 13 -17.55 -11.76 5.96
CA ARG A 13 -16.65 -12.69 6.65
C ARG A 13 -15.27 -12.72 6.02
N ARG A 14 -15.20 -12.82 4.69
CA ARG A 14 -13.94 -12.80 3.94
C ARG A 14 -13.17 -11.50 4.16
N MET A 15 -13.85 -10.35 4.11
CA MET A 15 -13.19 -9.06 4.37
C MET A 15 -12.61 -8.95 5.78
N ARG A 16 -13.36 -9.39 6.80
CA ARG A 16 -12.86 -9.41 8.20
C ARG A 16 -11.65 -10.33 8.36
N ALA A 17 -11.71 -11.53 7.78
CA ALA A 17 -10.59 -12.48 7.83
C ALA A 17 -9.35 -11.91 7.14
N MET A 18 -9.51 -11.29 5.96
CA MET A 18 -8.40 -10.64 5.26
C MET A 18 -7.83 -9.47 6.06
N ARG A 19 -8.70 -8.62 6.66
CA ARG A 19 -8.26 -7.53 7.53
C ARG A 19 -7.39 -8.04 8.67
N GLN A 20 -7.85 -9.08 9.36
CA GLN A 20 -7.09 -9.69 10.46
C GLN A 20 -5.75 -10.25 9.99
N ALA A 21 -5.70 -10.93 8.84
CA ALA A 21 -4.45 -11.45 8.27
C ALA A 21 -3.45 -10.33 7.96
N PHE A 22 -3.89 -9.25 7.31
CA PHE A 22 -3.03 -8.09 7.05
C PHE A 22 -2.49 -7.49 8.35
N ARG A 23 -3.36 -7.30 9.35
CA ARG A 23 -2.93 -6.77 10.65
C ARG A 23 -1.89 -7.67 11.32
N GLN A 24 -2.06 -8.99 11.28
CA GLN A 24 -1.10 -9.94 11.84
C GLN A 24 0.25 -9.96 11.11
N CYS A 25 0.26 -9.68 9.80
CA CYS A 25 1.51 -9.62 9.03
C CYS A 25 2.32 -8.35 9.32
N PHE A 26 1.65 -7.21 9.50
CA PHE A 26 2.32 -5.91 9.51
C PHE A 26 2.36 -5.24 10.88
N LEU A 27 1.39 -5.49 11.76
CA LEU A 27 1.20 -4.78 13.01
C LEU A 27 1.58 -5.62 14.23
N GLY A 28 2.07 -4.94 15.27
CA GLY A 28 2.28 -5.50 16.59
C GLY A 28 1.00 -5.55 17.43
N ALA A 29 1.14 -6.07 18.65
CA ALA A 29 0.03 -6.15 19.61
C ALA A 29 -0.52 -4.76 20.00
N ASP A 30 0.29 -3.70 19.86
CA ASP A 30 -0.08 -2.31 20.08
C ASP A 30 -0.85 -1.68 18.89
N GLY A 31 -1.08 -2.45 17.83
CA GLY A 31 -1.76 -1.98 16.62
C GLY A 31 -0.91 -1.09 15.73
N LYS A 32 0.38 -0.94 16.02
CA LYS A 32 1.31 -0.16 15.19
C LYS A 32 2.13 -1.08 14.30
N PRO A 33 2.65 -0.59 13.16
CA PRO A 33 3.59 -1.35 12.35
C PRO A 33 4.76 -1.88 13.19
N THR A 34 5.06 -3.17 13.05
CA THR A 34 6.30 -3.74 13.58
C THR A 34 7.50 -3.17 12.82
N PRO A 35 8.76 -3.28 13.31
CA PRO A 35 9.92 -2.81 12.55
C PRO A 35 10.00 -3.39 11.13
N GLN A 36 9.67 -4.68 10.97
CA GLN A 36 9.62 -5.32 9.64
C GLN A 36 8.42 -4.86 8.83
N GLY A 37 7.29 -4.63 9.49
CA GLY A 37 6.10 -4.05 8.87
C GLY A 37 6.37 -2.65 8.31
N GLU A 38 7.05 -1.78 9.08
CA GLU A 38 7.45 -0.45 8.64
C GLU A 38 8.32 -0.51 7.36
N LEU A 39 9.32 -1.40 7.34
CA LEU A 39 10.20 -1.58 6.18
C LEU A 39 9.44 -1.99 4.91
N VAL A 40 8.61 -3.03 5.01
CA VAL A 40 7.86 -3.51 3.84
C VAL A 40 6.82 -2.49 3.40
N LEU A 41 6.12 -1.84 4.33
CA LEU A 41 5.12 -0.82 3.99
C LEU A 41 5.76 0.42 3.34
N ALA A 42 6.96 0.82 3.79
CA ALA A 42 7.74 1.89 3.16
C ALA A 42 8.11 1.55 1.71
N GLU A 43 8.58 0.32 1.46
CA GLU A 43 8.91 -0.13 0.11
C GLU A 43 7.68 -0.26 -0.79
N LEU A 44 6.59 -0.83 -0.28
CA LEU A 44 5.31 -0.89 -1.00
C LEU A 44 4.79 0.50 -1.35
N ARG A 45 4.92 1.47 -0.45
CA ARG A 45 4.53 2.86 -0.69
C ARG A 45 5.33 3.47 -1.84
N ARG A 46 6.64 3.20 -1.91
CA ARG A 46 7.52 3.66 -2.99
C ARG A 46 7.12 3.02 -4.33
N PHE A 47 7.00 1.70 -4.35
CA PHE A 47 6.67 0.92 -5.54
C PHE A 47 5.29 1.27 -6.10
N CYS A 48 4.30 1.40 -5.22
CA CYS A 48 2.92 1.69 -5.59
C CYS A 48 2.62 3.17 -5.79
N HIS A 49 3.60 4.08 -5.66
CA HIS A 49 3.37 5.52 -5.75
C HIS A 49 2.36 6.06 -4.70
N GLY A 50 2.29 5.47 -3.51
CA GLY A 50 1.26 5.77 -2.49
C GLY A 50 1.18 7.22 -1.99
N SER A 51 2.11 8.08 -2.40
CA SER A 51 2.14 9.52 -2.10
C SER A 51 2.61 10.39 -3.27
N ARG A 52 2.69 9.81 -4.47
CA ARG A 52 3.20 10.49 -5.67
C ARG A 52 2.12 10.59 -6.74
N PRO A 53 2.15 11.63 -7.59
CA PRO A 53 1.28 11.72 -8.75
C PRO A 53 1.42 10.49 -9.66
N THR A 54 0.28 9.99 -10.12
CA THR A 54 0.20 8.84 -11.02
C THR A 54 0.24 9.25 -12.48
N LEU A 55 -0.06 10.50 -12.82
CA LEU A 55 0.14 11.04 -14.16
C LEU A 55 1.62 10.98 -14.57
N LYS A 56 1.89 10.35 -15.71
CA LYS A 56 3.24 10.19 -16.28
C LYS A 56 3.34 10.91 -17.61
N SER A 57 4.49 11.55 -17.84
CA SER A 57 4.82 12.13 -19.14
C SER A 57 5.54 11.10 -20.00
N GLY A 58 5.15 11.01 -21.26
CA GLY A 58 5.90 10.38 -22.35
C GLY A 58 6.48 11.44 -23.29
N ILE A 59 6.94 10.98 -24.46
CA ILE A 59 7.62 11.81 -25.47
C ILE A 59 6.70 12.90 -26.04
N ASN A 60 5.41 12.61 -26.23
CA ASN A 60 4.44 13.50 -26.88
C ASN A 60 3.43 14.11 -25.89
N GLY A 61 3.79 14.28 -24.61
CA GLY A 61 2.90 14.76 -23.56
C GLY A 61 2.55 13.66 -22.56
N ILE A 62 1.32 13.60 -22.05
CA ILE A 62 0.93 12.60 -21.05
C ILE A 62 0.87 11.21 -21.69
N ASP A 63 1.49 10.22 -21.03
CA ASP A 63 1.37 8.81 -21.37
C ASP A 63 0.18 8.21 -20.58
N PRO A 64 -0.94 7.89 -21.25
CA PRO A 64 -2.12 7.37 -20.58
C PRO A 64 -1.90 5.95 -20.03
N TYR A 65 -1.13 5.09 -20.71
CA TYR A 65 -0.91 3.72 -20.27
C TYR A 65 -0.01 3.67 -19.04
N ALA A 66 1.07 4.44 -19.03
CA ALA A 66 1.93 4.56 -17.87
C ALA A 66 1.19 5.17 -16.67
N SER A 67 0.31 6.14 -16.93
CA SER A 67 -0.53 6.77 -15.90
C SER A 67 -1.54 5.80 -15.29
N VAL A 68 -2.25 5.04 -16.11
CA VAL A 68 -3.20 4.01 -15.66
C VAL A 68 -2.48 2.91 -14.88
N ALA A 69 -1.31 2.45 -15.34
CA ALA A 69 -0.53 1.46 -14.62
C ALA A 69 -0.06 1.97 -13.25
N ALA A 70 0.36 3.24 -13.16
CA ALA A 70 0.72 3.86 -11.90
C ALA A 70 -0.47 3.98 -10.94
N ALA A 71 -1.65 4.39 -11.45
CA ALA A 71 -2.88 4.47 -10.67
C ALA A 71 -3.35 3.10 -10.16
N ALA A 72 -3.28 2.06 -11.01
CA ALA A 72 -3.63 0.70 -10.62
C ALA A 72 -2.74 0.17 -9.48
N ARG A 73 -1.44 0.46 -9.49
CA ARG A 73 -0.55 0.10 -8.38
C ARG A 73 -0.86 0.92 -7.12
N GLN A 74 -1.17 2.20 -7.27
CA GLN A 74 -1.52 3.07 -6.14
C GLN A 74 -2.76 2.56 -5.39
N GLU A 75 -3.76 2.10 -6.12
CA GLU A 75 -4.96 1.48 -5.55
C GLU A 75 -4.64 0.25 -4.70
N VAL A 76 -3.64 -0.56 -5.09
CA VAL A 76 -3.19 -1.71 -4.28
C VAL A 76 -2.66 -1.25 -2.93
N PHE A 77 -1.87 -0.18 -2.89
CA PHE A 77 -1.36 0.36 -1.63
C PHE A 77 -2.49 0.90 -0.75
N PHE A 78 -3.42 1.68 -1.32
CA PHE A 78 -4.57 2.19 -0.57
C PHE A 78 -5.45 1.08 0.00
N ARG A 79 -5.62 -0.02 -0.73
CA ARG A 79 -6.33 -1.19 -0.22
C ARG A 79 -5.60 -1.81 0.98
N ILE A 80 -4.28 -1.91 0.94
CA ILE A 80 -3.50 -2.47 2.06
C ILE A 80 -3.61 -1.55 3.28
N THR A 81 -3.40 -0.24 3.11
CA THR A 81 -3.48 0.71 4.24
C THR A 81 -4.88 0.77 4.83
N ALA A 82 -5.94 0.66 4.00
CA ALA A 82 -7.32 0.56 4.46
C ALA A 82 -7.60 -0.72 5.28
N MET A 83 -6.95 -1.85 4.94
CA MET A 83 -7.03 -3.07 5.74
C MET A 83 -6.27 -2.95 7.07
N LEU A 84 -5.26 -2.09 7.15
CA LEU A 84 -4.48 -1.88 8.37
C LEU A 84 -5.08 -0.81 9.29
N GLU A 85 -6.04 -0.02 8.79
CA GLU A 85 -6.63 1.13 9.52
C GLU A 85 -5.55 2.16 9.94
N LEU A 86 -4.48 2.29 9.14
CA LEU A 86 -3.42 3.27 9.39
C LEU A 86 -3.95 4.68 9.16
N ASN A 87 -3.64 5.57 10.10
CA ASN A 87 -3.99 6.98 9.99
C ASN A 87 -2.87 7.77 9.28
N ASP A 88 -3.12 9.03 8.92
CA ASP A 88 -2.15 9.87 8.21
C ASP A 88 -0.83 10.06 8.99
N SER A 89 -0.87 10.00 10.32
CA SER A 89 0.36 10.12 11.14
C SER A 89 1.27 8.90 11.01
N ASP A 90 0.70 7.71 10.91
CA ASP A 90 1.45 6.47 10.65
C ASP A 90 2.05 6.49 9.23
N ILE A 91 1.28 7.01 8.26
CA ILE A 91 1.74 7.17 6.87
C ILE A 91 2.90 8.16 6.76
N ASN A 92 2.85 9.25 7.53
CA ASN A 92 3.89 10.26 7.53
C ASN A 92 5.21 9.75 8.12
N ARG A 93 5.15 8.98 9.23
CA ARG A 93 6.33 8.34 9.82
C ARG A 93 7.03 7.38 8.84
N MET A 94 6.26 6.65 8.04
CA MET A 94 6.82 5.77 7.00
C MET A 94 7.56 6.55 5.90
N GLN A 95 7.21 7.81 5.60
CA GLN A 95 7.99 8.61 4.62
C GLN A 95 9.38 8.91 5.15
N GLU A 96 9.49 9.27 6.42
CA GLU A 96 10.75 9.65 7.04
C GLU A 96 11.74 8.48 7.06
N LEU A 97 11.25 7.27 7.33
CA LEU A 97 12.06 6.05 7.29
C LEU A 97 12.54 5.71 5.87
N ALA A 98 11.66 5.82 4.87
CA ALA A 98 12.03 5.60 3.47
C ALA A 98 13.06 6.63 2.96
N ALA A 99 12.93 7.90 3.40
CA ALA A 99 13.85 8.96 3.03
C ALA A 99 15.24 8.77 3.62
N ARG A 100 15.34 8.22 4.85
CA ARG A 100 16.63 7.88 5.48
C ARG A 100 17.37 6.79 4.72
N GLN A 101 16.65 5.77 4.23
CA GLN A 101 17.25 4.70 3.44
C GLN A 101 17.75 5.17 2.06
N GLN A 102 17.06 6.12 1.43
CA GLN A 102 17.51 6.73 0.16
C GLN A 102 18.73 7.64 0.31
N GLY A 103 19.05 8.10 1.52
CA GLY A 103 20.26 8.88 1.79
C GLY A 103 21.55 8.05 1.81
N ASP A 104 21.45 6.77 2.16
CA ASP A 104 22.59 5.85 2.22
C ASP A 104 22.95 5.27 0.84
N ASP A 105 22.00 5.20 -0.11
CA ASP A 105 22.21 4.66 -1.46
C ASP A 105 22.85 5.65 -2.46
N VAL A 106 23.08 6.91 -2.07
CA VAL A 106 23.65 7.96 -2.94
C VAL A 106 25.13 8.22 -2.66
N TYR A 107 25.66 7.69 -1.55
CA TYR A 107 27.09 7.75 -1.19
C TYR A 107 27.62 6.38 -0.71
N GLY A 108 27.14 5.29 -1.32
CA GLY A 108 27.66 3.93 -1.16
C GLY A 108 28.30 3.42 -2.43
#